data_AF-A0A016W810-F1
#
_entry.id   AF-A0A016W810-F1
#
_cell.length_a   1.000
_cell.length_b   1.000
_cell.length_c   1.000
_cell.angle_alpha   90.00
_cell.angle_beta   90.00
_cell.angle_gamma   90.00
#
_symmetry.space_group_name_H-M   'P 1'
#
loop_
_entity.id
_entity.type
_entity.pdbx_description
1 polymer ?
#
loop_
_entity_poly.entity_id
_entity_poly.type
_entity_poly.pdbx_seq_one_letter_code
_entity_poly.pdbx_strand_id
1 'polypeptide(L)' 'MTVASNPTAGRARLPRNCVKFEVDPRMSKRDIRDYLSKIYKLPVRDVRTEVCPTSMRTDSGFCRSSAMAYYLK' A
#
# COMPACT_ATOMS: atom_id res chain seq x y z
N MET A 1 9.79 1.00 -1.61
CA MET A 1 8.33 1.20 -1.69
C MET A 1 8.06 2.05 -2.93
N THR A 2 7.17 1.61 -3.81
CA THR A 2 6.72 2.38 -4.97
C THR A 2 5.29 2.84 -4.72
N VAL A 3 5.00 4.12 -4.94
CA VAL A 3 3.64 4.65 -4.80
C VAL A 3 2.86 4.27 -6.05
N ALA A 4 1.71 3.60 -5.88
CA ALA A 4 0.86 3.25 -7.01
C ALA A 4 0.15 4.52 -7.53
N SER A 5 0.01 4.65 -8.84
CA SER A 5 -0.76 5.75 -9.41
C SER A 5 -2.25 5.59 -9.04
N ASN A 6 -2.80 6.57 -8.33
CA ASN A 6 -4.22 6.60 -8.01
C ASN A 6 -5.02 7.11 -9.22
N PRO A 7 -6.00 6.36 -9.73
CA PRO A 7 -6.86 6.85 -10.81
C PRO A 7 -7.72 8.02 -10.33
N THR A 8 -7.73 9.11 -11.08
CA THR A 8 -8.45 10.36 -10.74
C THR A 8 -9.98 10.19 -10.78
N ALA A 9 -10.48 9.21 -11.55
CA ALA A 9 -11.90 8.92 -11.73
C ALA A 9 -12.19 7.41 -11.78
N GLY A 10 -13.42 7.01 -11.46
CA GLY A 10 -13.91 5.62 -11.54
C GLY A 10 -14.11 4.92 -10.19
N ARG A 11 -14.61 3.68 -10.23
CA ARG A 11 -14.94 2.84 -9.05
C ARG A 11 -13.72 2.48 -8.19
N ALA A 12 -12.52 2.58 -8.75
CA ALA A 12 -11.25 2.32 -8.08
C ALA A 12 -10.64 3.57 -7.41
N ARG A 13 -11.35 4.71 -7.39
CA ARG A 13 -10.84 5.95 -6.79
C ARG A 13 -10.71 5.78 -5.27
N LEU A 14 -9.48 5.95 -4.77
CA LEU A 14 -9.23 5.96 -3.34
C LEU A 14 -9.74 7.27 -2.71
N PRO A 15 -10.20 7.24 -1.45
CA PRO A 15 -10.50 8.45 -0.70
C PRO A 15 -9.26 9.34 -0.57
N ARG A 16 -9.47 10.66 -0.41
CA ARG A 16 -8.38 11.66 -0.39
C ARG A 16 -7.36 11.46 0.75
N ASN A 17 -7.77 10.80 1.83
CA ASN A 17 -6.92 10.49 2.98
C ASN A 17 -6.22 9.12 2.87
N CYS A 18 -6.24 8.52 1.68
CA CYS A 18 -5.73 7.17 1.47
C CYS A 18 -4.68 7.11 0.36
N VAL A 19 -3.62 6.34 0.60
CA VAL A 19 -2.55 6.11 -0.35
C VAL A 19 -2.31 4.62 -0.49
N LYS A 20 -2.21 4.13 -1.73
CA LYS A 20 -1.84 2.76 -2.07
C LYS A 20 -0.40 2.71 -2.54
N PHE A 21 0.35 1.75 -2.02
CA PHE A 21 1.76 1.56 -2.34
C PHE A 21 2.08 0.07 -2.40
N GLU A 22 3.12 -0.26 -3.14
CA GLU A 22 3.65 -1.62 -3.21
C GLU A 22 4.78 -1.77 -2.20
N VAL A 23 4.70 -2.87 -1.46
CA VAL A 23 5.61 -3.22 -0.38
C VAL A 23 6.08 -4.65 -0.60
N ASP A 24 7.23 -4.97 -0.02
CA ASP A 24 7.67 -6.35 0.09
C ASP A 24 6.68 -7.16 0.94
N PRO A 25 6.25 -8.37 0.51
CA PRO A 25 5.43 -9.30 1.32
C PRO A 25 5.99 -9.60 2.71
N ARG A 26 7.30 -9.47 2.90
CA ARG A 26 7.94 -9.73 4.19
C ARG A 26 7.64 -8.64 5.23
N MET A 27 7.21 -7.45 4.82
CA MET A 27 6.90 -6.36 5.76
C MET A 27 5.52 -6.54 6.38
N SER A 28 5.46 -6.51 7.71
CA SER A 28 4.19 -6.55 8.42
C SER A 28 3.50 -5.17 8.41
N LYS A 29 2.20 -5.17 8.71
CA LYS A 29 1.41 -3.94 8.93
C LYS A 29 2.06 -3.00 9.96
N ARG A 30 2.68 -3.55 11.01
CA ARG A 30 3.31 -2.76 12.08
C ARG A 30 4.58 -2.09 11.58
N ASP A 31 5.42 -2.83 10.86
CA ASP A 31 6.66 -2.31 10.28
C ASP A 31 6.36 -1.18 9.30
N ILE A 32 5.33 -1.34 8.47
CA ILE A 32 4.91 -0.31 7.51
C ILE A 32 4.44 0.96 8.23
N ARG A 33 3.64 0.82 9.29
CA ARG A 33 3.17 1.97 10.09
C ARG A 33 4.34 2.69 10.76
N ASP A 34 5.22 1.94 11.40
CA ASP A 34 6.41 2.46 12.07
C ASP A 34 7.35 3.14 11.08
N TYR A 35 7.54 2.56 9.90
CA TYR A 35 8.36 3.13 8.84
C TYR A 35 7.81 4.49 8.38
N LEU A 36 6.51 4.57 8.10
CA LEU A 36 5.85 5.82 7.69
C LEU A 36 5.85 6.87 8.82
N SER A 37 5.70 6.44 10.08
CA SER A 37 5.64 7.35 11.23
C SER A 37 7.03 7.82 11.69
N LYS A 38 8.03 6.93 11.73
CA LYS A 38 9.37 7.23 12.27
C LYS A 38 10.26 7.91 11.24
N ILE A 39 10.26 7.43 10.00
CA ILE A 39 11.16 7.93 8.95
C ILE A 39 10.50 9.08 8.20
N TYR A 40 9.28 8.88 7.71
CA TYR A 40 8.57 9.92 6.93
C TYR A 40 7.78 10.91 7.77
N LYS A 41 7.69 10.71 9.10
CA LYS A 41 6.97 11.59 10.04
C LYS A 41 5.52 11.85 9.63
N LEU A 42 4.87 10.86 9.02
CA LEU A 42 3.49 10.98 8.56
C LEU A 42 2.48 10.47 9.60
N PRO A 43 1.33 11.16 9.80
CA PRO A 43 0.31 10.77 10.77
C PRO A 43 -0.57 9.62 10.23
N VAL A 44 -0.09 8.39 10.34
CA VAL A 44 -0.80 7.19 9.88
C VAL A 44 -1.82 6.73 10.92
N ARG A 45 -3.10 6.69 10.55
CA ARG A 45 -4.19 6.17 11.41
C ARG A 45 -4.27 4.65 11.34
N ASP A 46 -4.36 4.13 10.13
CA ASP A 46 -4.49 2.69 9.90
C ASP A 46 -3.83 2.27 8.58
N VAL A 47 -3.41 1.01 8.53
CA VAL A 47 -2.78 0.39 7.36
C VAL A 47 -3.49 -0.92 7.07
N ARG A 48 -3.81 -1.19 5.81
CA ARG A 48 -4.39 -2.45 5.34
C ARG A 48 -3.46 -3.05 4.31
N THR A 49 -3.08 -4.31 4.48
CA THR A 49 -2.15 -5.03 3.59
C THR A 49 -2.89 -6.19 2.95
N GLU A 50 -2.79 -6.29 1.64
CA GLU A 50 -3.33 -7.39 0.85
C GLU A 50 -2.16 -8.04 0.11
N VAL A 51 -1.96 -9.34 0.37
CA VAL A 51 -1.03 -10.16 -0.38
C VAL A 51 -1.81 -10.69 -1.57
N CYS A 52 -1.54 -10.17 -2.76
CA CYS A 52 -2.11 -10.75 -3.97
C CYS A 52 -1.30 -12.00 -4.33
N PRO A 53 -1.89 -13.21 -4.21
CA PRO A 53 -1.27 -14.39 -4.80
C PRO A 53 -1.18 -14.16 -6.32
N THR A 54 -0.03 -14.47 -6.89
CA THR A 54 0.22 -14.38 -8.32
C THR A 54 -0.83 -15.21 -9.06
N SER A 55 -1.73 -14.56 -9.81
CA SER A 55 -2.54 -15.24 -10.82
C SER A 55 -1.59 -15.76 -11.89
N MET A 56 -1.58 -17.08 -12.13
CA MET A 56 -0.72 -17.79 -13.09
C MET A 56 -0.96 -17.43 -14.58
N ARG A 57 -1.10 -16.15 -14.95
CA ARG A 57 -1.42 -15.74 -16.33
C ARG A 57 -0.43 -14.77 -16.99
N THR A 58 0.67 -14.40 -16.34
CA THR A 58 1.72 -13.56 -16.95
C THR A 58 3.08 -13.89 -16.34
N ASP A 59 4.07 -14.20 -17.20
CA ASP A 59 5.40 -14.75 -16.90
C ASP A 59 6.36 -13.87 -16.05
N SER A 60 5.89 -12.77 -15.46
CA SER A 60 6.68 -11.92 -14.58
C SER A 60 6.37 -12.22 -13.11
N GLY A 61 7.04 -13.24 -12.57
CA GLY A 61 6.86 -13.76 -11.21
C GLY A 61 7.33 -12.83 -10.09
N PHE A 62 6.55 -11.79 -9.80
CA PHE A 62 6.73 -10.98 -8.59
C PHE A 62 5.46 -10.99 -7.74
N CYS A 63 5.51 -11.60 -6.55
CA CYS A 63 4.45 -11.51 -5.54
C CYS A 63 4.33 -10.07 -5.04
N ARG A 64 3.51 -9.26 -5.72
CA ARG A 64 3.28 -7.86 -5.33
C ARG A 64 2.38 -7.82 -4.12
N SER A 65 2.93 -7.40 -2.98
CA SER A 65 2.10 -7.07 -1.81
C SER A 65 1.69 -5.62 -1.91
N SER A 66 0.39 -5.36 -1.82
CA SER A 66 -0.11 -4.01 -1.83
C SER A 66 -0.54 -3.59 -0.44
N ALA A 67 -0.14 -2.40 -0.03
CA ALA A 67 -0.57 -1.79 1.21
C ALA A 67 -1.33 -0.50 0.91
N MET A 68 -2.42 -0.30 1.63
CA MET A 68 -3.14 0.97 1.74
C MET A 68 -2.88 1.58 3.12
N ALA A 69 -2.40 2.82 3.17
CA ALA A 69 -2.32 3.61 4.40
C ALA A 69 -3.37 4.73 4.39
N TYR A 70 -3.98 4.94 5.54
CA TYR A 70 -4.95 6.00 5.82
C TYR A 70 -4.31 7.02 6.77
N TYR A 71 -4.38 8.30 6.42
CA TYR A 71 -3.82 9.38 7.25
C TYR A 71 -4.91 10.08 8.08
N LEU A 72 -4.53 10.54 9.27
CA LEU A 72 -5.30 11.53 10.02
C LEU A 72 -5.05 12.90 9.37
N LYS A 73 -6.11 13.65 9.10
CA LYS A 73 -6.03 15.03 8.61
C LYS A 73 -5.96 15.99 9.78
#